data_AF-A0A412ZBW9-F1
#
_entry.id   AF-A0A412ZBW9-F1
#
_cell.length_a   1.000
_cell.length_b   1.000
_cell.length_c   1.000
_cell.angle_alpha   90.00
_cell.angle_beta   90.00
_cell.angle_gamma   90.00
#
_symmetry.space_group_name_H-M   'P 1'
#
loop_
_entity.id
_entity.type
_entity.pdbx_description
1 polymer ?
#
loop_
_entity_poly.entity_id
_entity_poly.type
_entity_poly.pdbx_seq_one_letter_code
_entity_poly.pdbx_strand_id
1 'polypeptide(L)'
;MKIPDKARYYYVAYRSLEFIIEENITCFPVSPYEIIKRHKWALTTYSTLAKEMCCDIDDISSAFMTDEAYTIFNGKNYTIAYNDTKGTDRIWFTLMHEIGHIYLKHFIDFEKTILRCKKLSKCEYKILENEANAFARNVLAPAPIIEQLPEKSKENICSFFHMSNDAAKTRLDLLHSDMYWNNYTKVTFKIISRFLDYFNNKHCNICNSTSTAKSNFCPICGSNSLIWGNGKMKYPVKIKVNEKSKALRCPICDNEEISPEGAYCHICGSELVNHCANVDEFGNGCGALASGNARYCIYCGSETTFSLSKLLIPWDKEQESLNEEINLDAIIQDWNKIVKEQGGGASCYLRDTRLENGGDNCICIVFPDSINYDMGKRPSVIGELERYIFVHYGKMISFKARVSSSPDGVEEEGLPFI
;
A
#
# COMPACT_ATOMS: atom_id res chain seq x y z
N MET A 1 -6.03 -43.59 -3.90
CA MET A 1 -6.73 -43.39 -2.61
C MET A 1 -8.21 -43.77 -2.79
N LYS A 2 -8.98 -44.14 -1.76
CA LYS A 2 -10.43 -44.39 -1.94
C LYS A 2 -11.19 -43.06 -1.88
N ILE A 3 -12.15 -42.84 -2.78
CA ILE A 3 -12.99 -41.64 -2.76
C ILE A 3 -13.86 -41.66 -1.49
N PRO A 4 -13.98 -40.52 -0.77
CA PRO A 4 -14.84 -40.42 0.41
C PRO A 4 -16.30 -40.68 0.08
N ASP A 5 -17.10 -41.10 1.06
CA ASP A 5 -18.54 -41.33 0.88
C ASP A 5 -19.35 -40.03 0.76
N LYS A 6 -18.80 -38.90 1.23
CA LYS A 6 -19.39 -37.55 1.16
C LYS A 6 -18.30 -36.49 0.97
N ALA A 7 -18.68 -35.35 0.41
CA ALA A 7 -17.78 -34.19 0.27
C ALA A 7 -17.26 -33.74 1.63
N ARG A 8 -15.94 -33.60 1.74
CA ARG A 8 -15.24 -33.28 2.98
C ARG A 8 -15.16 -31.76 3.16
N TYR A 9 -16.28 -31.13 3.51
CA TYR A 9 -16.31 -29.66 3.66
C TYR A 9 -15.38 -29.11 4.76
N TYR A 10 -15.14 -29.87 5.84
CA TYR A 10 -14.13 -29.49 6.83
C TYR A 10 -12.72 -29.44 6.22
N TYR A 11 -12.38 -30.41 5.36
CA TYR A 11 -11.10 -30.47 4.66
C TYR A 11 -10.97 -29.29 3.70
N VAL A 12 -12.04 -29.00 2.94
CA VAL A 12 -12.09 -27.86 2.03
C VAL A 12 -11.92 -26.54 2.77
N ALA A 13 -12.58 -26.34 3.92
CA ALA A 13 -12.43 -25.11 4.71
C ALA A 13 -10.97 -24.89 5.15
N TYR A 14 -10.31 -25.95 5.64
CA TYR A 14 -8.89 -25.89 6.00
C TYR A 14 -7.98 -25.62 4.80
N ARG A 15 -8.16 -26.37 3.70
CA ARG A 15 -7.35 -26.22 2.48
C ARG A 15 -7.55 -24.86 1.81
N SER A 16 -8.74 -24.26 1.91
CA SER A 16 -9.01 -22.93 1.37
C SER A 16 -8.21 -21.87 2.14
N LEU A 17 -8.15 -21.93 3.48
CA LEU A 17 -7.30 -21.03 4.27
C LEU A 17 -5.82 -21.21 3.91
N GLU A 18 -5.35 -22.45 3.87
CA GLU A 18 -3.95 -22.75 3.55
C GLU A 18 -3.57 -22.18 2.18
N PHE A 19 -4.42 -22.38 1.18
CA PHE A 19 -4.24 -21.80 -0.15
C PHE A 19 -4.19 -20.26 -0.11
N ILE A 20 -5.10 -19.62 0.62
CA ILE A 20 -5.10 -18.15 0.81
C ILE A 20 -3.77 -17.65 1.40
N ILE A 21 -3.19 -18.42 2.32
CA ILE A 21 -1.90 -18.09 2.95
C ILE A 21 -0.75 -18.31 1.95
N GLU A 22 -0.69 -19.48 1.31
CA GLU A 22 0.38 -19.86 0.37
C GLU A 22 0.44 -18.92 -0.84
N GLU A 23 -0.72 -18.54 -1.40
CA GLU A 23 -0.80 -17.60 -2.54
C GLU A 23 -0.58 -16.13 -2.14
N ASN A 24 -0.40 -15.89 -0.85
CA ASN A 24 -0.31 -14.56 -0.25
C ASN A 24 -1.51 -13.66 -0.63
N ILE A 25 -2.72 -14.22 -0.61
CA ILE A 25 -3.93 -13.47 -0.95
C ILE A 25 -4.29 -12.56 0.23
N THR A 26 -4.40 -11.25 -0.05
CA THR A 26 -4.71 -10.21 0.95
C THR A 26 -5.73 -9.18 0.47
N CYS A 27 -6.24 -9.30 -0.76
CA CYS A 27 -7.21 -8.37 -1.33
C CYS A 27 -8.17 -9.09 -2.29
N PHE A 28 -9.29 -8.43 -2.59
CA PHE A 28 -10.27 -8.87 -3.58
C PHE A 28 -10.36 -7.84 -4.73
N PRO A 29 -10.73 -8.27 -5.95
CA PRO A 29 -11.03 -9.65 -6.36
C PRO A 29 -9.75 -10.49 -6.57
N VAL A 30 -9.86 -11.80 -6.41
CA VAL A 30 -8.71 -12.74 -6.53
C VAL A 30 -8.60 -13.25 -7.96
N SER A 31 -7.58 -12.81 -8.70
CA SER A 31 -7.37 -13.21 -10.10
C SER A 31 -6.86 -14.65 -10.22
N PRO A 32 -7.63 -15.60 -10.80
CA PRO A 32 -7.15 -16.96 -11.05
C PRO A 32 -6.05 -16.98 -12.11
N TYR A 33 -6.03 -16.03 -13.05
CA TYR A 33 -5.00 -15.92 -14.08
C TYR A 33 -3.60 -15.71 -13.48
N GLU A 34 -3.49 -14.84 -12.47
CA GLU A 34 -2.22 -14.56 -11.81
C GLU A 34 -1.70 -15.78 -11.03
N ILE A 35 -2.60 -16.55 -10.42
CA ILE A 35 -2.28 -17.80 -9.73
C ILE A 35 -1.75 -18.84 -10.73
N ILE A 36 -2.51 -19.10 -11.80
CA ILE A 36 -2.14 -20.06 -12.86
C ILE A 36 -0.75 -19.73 -13.43
N LYS A 37 -0.52 -18.44 -13.72
CA LYS A 37 0.77 -17.94 -14.22
C LYS A 37 1.91 -18.16 -13.23
N ARG A 38 1.70 -17.89 -11.93
CA ARG A 38 2.71 -18.07 -10.88
C ARG A 38 3.12 -19.54 -10.72
N HIS A 39 2.15 -20.45 -10.80
CA HIS A 39 2.38 -21.89 -10.77
C HIS A 39 2.91 -22.47 -12.08
N LYS A 40 3.01 -21.66 -13.14
CA LYS A 40 3.44 -22.07 -14.48
C LYS A 40 2.59 -23.20 -15.07
N TRP A 41 1.31 -23.24 -14.72
CA TRP A 41 0.35 -24.12 -15.38
C TRP A 41 0.03 -23.56 -16.77
N ALA A 42 -0.11 -24.44 -17.75
CA ALA A 42 -0.48 -24.02 -19.09
C ALA A 42 -1.95 -23.63 -19.12
N LEU A 43 -2.28 -22.56 -19.86
CA LEU A 43 -3.63 -22.04 -20.01
C LEU A 43 -3.91 -21.81 -21.49
N THR A 44 -5.02 -22.36 -21.99
CA THR A 44 -5.51 -22.14 -23.36
C THR A 44 -7.01 -21.92 -23.36
N THR A 45 -7.56 -21.43 -24.46
CA THR A 45 -8.99 -21.20 -24.62
C THR A 45 -9.61 -22.19 -25.60
N TYR A 46 -10.90 -22.46 -25.47
CA TYR A 46 -11.64 -23.27 -26.44
C TYR A 46 -11.59 -22.66 -27.83
N SER A 47 -11.67 -21.32 -27.95
CA SER A 47 -11.51 -20.65 -29.24
C SER A 47 -10.13 -20.87 -29.86
N THR A 48 -9.07 -21.01 -29.06
CA THR A 48 -7.72 -21.31 -29.54
C THR A 48 -7.64 -22.76 -30.01
N LEU A 49 -8.14 -23.71 -29.21
CA LEU A 49 -8.17 -25.13 -29.58
C LEU A 49 -9.00 -25.39 -30.82
N ALA A 50 -10.17 -24.76 -30.94
CA ALA A 50 -11.05 -24.88 -32.10
C ALA A 50 -10.34 -24.44 -33.40
N LYS A 51 -9.58 -23.33 -33.35
CA LYS A 51 -8.76 -22.87 -34.48
C LYS A 51 -7.64 -23.86 -34.84
N GLU A 52 -6.92 -24.36 -33.84
CA GLU A 52 -5.81 -25.31 -34.05
C GLU A 52 -6.31 -26.65 -34.61
N MET A 53 -7.49 -27.10 -34.18
CA MET A 53 -8.09 -28.36 -34.60
C MET A 53 -9.00 -28.24 -35.84
N CYS A 54 -9.20 -27.02 -36.35
CA CYS A 54 -10.11 -26.74 -37.47
C CYS A 54 -11.54 -27.27 -37.22
N CYS A 55 -12.03 -27.08 -36.00
CA CYS A 55 -13.38 -27.46 -35.57
C CYS A 55 -14.08 -26.26 -34.92
N ASP A 56 -15.33 -26.42 -34.50
CA ASP A 56 -16.04 -25.38 -33.74
C ASP A 56 -15.90 -25.57 -32.22
N ILE A 57 -16.45 -24.64 -31.44
CA ILE A 57 -16.41 -24.69 -29.97
C ILE A 57 -17.35 -25.79 -29.43
N ASP A 58 -18.39 -26.14 -30.16
CA ASP A 58 -19.35 -27.19 -29.77
C ASP A 58 -18.72 -28.58 -29.93
N ASP A 59 -17.87 -28.78 -30.93
CA ASP A 59 -17.03 -29.95 -31.15
C ASP A 59 -16.05 -30.13 -29.98
N ILE A 60 -15.37 -29.05 -29.57
CA ILE A 60 -14.49 -29.05 -28.40
C ILE A 60 -15.28 -29.41 -27.13
N SER A 61 -16.42 -28.75 -26.91
CA SER A 61 -17.27 -28.99 -25.73
C SER A 61 -17.78 -30.43 -25.68
N SER A 62 -18.13 -31.00 -26.84
CA SER A 62 -18.56 -32.40 -26.98
C SER A 62 -17.42 -33.38 -26.74
N ALA A 63 -16.22 -33.10 -27.27
CA ALA A 63 -15.04 -33.95 -27.09
C ALA A 63 -14.60 -34.05 -25.62
N PHE A 64 -14.69 -32.95 -24.88
CA PHE A 64 -14.30 -32.90 -23.47
C PHE A 64 -15.46 -33.13 -22.49
N MET A 65 -16.68 -33.31 -23.00
CA MET A 65 -17.92 -33.52 -22.23
C MET A 65 -18.23 -32.37 -21.25
N THR A 66 -17.81 -31.15 -21.56
CA THR A 66 -17.99 -29.95 -20.73
C THR A 66 -17.88 -28.68 -21.57
N ASP A 67 -18.83 -27.76 -21.37
CA ASP A 67 -18.89 -26.46 -22.04
C ASP A 67 -18.26 -25.32 -21.20
N GLU A 68 -17.65 -25.65 -20.05
CA GLU A 68 -17.06 -24.69 -19.11
C GLU A 68 -15.54 -24.70 -19.17
N ALA A 69 -14.91 -25.77 -18.66
CA ALA A 69 -13.46 -25.97 -18.68
C ALA A 69 -13.10 -27.43 -18.41
N TYR A 70 -11.85 -27.77 -18.70
CA TYR A 70 -11.23 -29.02 -18.28
C TYR A 70 -9.75 -28.81 -17.98
N THR A 71 -9.20 -29.70 -17.14
CA THR A 71 -7.78 -29.75 -16.83
C THR A 71 -7.19 -31.13 -17.15
N ILE A 72 -6.01 -31.14 -17.76
CA ILE A 72 -5.22 -32.34 -18.03
C ILE A 72 -3.92 -32.27 -17.23
N PHE A 73 -3.54 -33.40 -16.64
CA PHE A 73 -2.22 -33.60 -16.03
C PHE A 73 -1.41 -34.57 -16.87
N ASN A 74 -0.25 -34.14 -17.37
CA ASN A 74 0.62 -34.96 -18.23
C ASN A 74 1.73 -35.70 -17.45
N GLY A 75 1.63 -35.76 -16.11
CA GLY A 75 2.66 -36.32 -15.23
C GLY A 75 3.73 -35.31 -14.79
N LYS A 76 3.85 -34.17 -15.47
CA LYS A 76 4.83 -33.11 -15.16
C LYS A 76 4.18 -31.76 -14.89
N ASN A 77 3.16 -31.39 -15.65
CA ASN A 77 2.49 -30.11 -15.54
C ASN A 77 0.97 -30.24 -15.78
N TYR A 78 0.23 -29.23 -15.35
CA TYR A 78 -1.19 -29.07 -15.61
C TYR A 78 -1.41 -28.17 -16.83
N THR A 79 -2.44 -28.51 -17.61
CA THR A 79 -2.96 -27.68 -18.71
C THR A 79 -4.44 -27.49 -18.48
N ILE A 80 -4.85 -26.23 -18.34
CA ILE A 80 -6.22 -25.80 -18.15
C ILE A 80 -6.71 -25.23 -19.48
N ALA A 81 -7.85 -25.71 -19.96
CA ALA A 81 -8.54 -25.18 -21.12
C ALA A 81 -9.94 -24.77 -20.69
N TYR A 82 -10.37 -23.57 -21.09
CA TYR A 82 -11.68 -23.05 -20.71
C TYR A 82 -12.42 -22.41 -21.88
N ASN A 83 -13.74 -22.36 -21.77
CA ASN A 83 -14.61 -21.72 -22.74
C ASN A 83 -14.61 -20.20 -22.55
N ASP A 84 -13.89 -19.51 -23.42
CA ASP A 84 -13.72 -18.06 -23.41
C ASP A 84 -14.94 -17.30 -23.96
N THR A 85 -15.99 -18.00 -24.42
CA THR A 85 -17.26 -17.37 -24.82
C THR A 85 -18.18 -17.08 -23.63
N LYS A 86 -17.89 -17.63 -22.45
CA LYS A 86 -18.66 -17.41 -21.23
C LYS A 86 -18.39 -16.01 -20.65
N GLY A 87 -19.30 -15.50 -19.82
CA GLY A 87 -19.11 -14.21 -19.15
C GLY A 87 -17.89 -14.21 -18.23
N THR A 88 -17.18 -13.08 -18.12
CA THR A 88 -15.92 -12.95 -17.37
C THR A 88 -16.02 -13.49 -15.94
N ASP A 89 -17.07 -13.12 -15.20
CA ASP A 89 -17.23 -13.56 -13.81
C ASP A 89 -17.45 -15.09 -13.70
N ARG A 90 -18.06 -15.71 -14.72
CA ARG A 90 -18.25 -17.16 -14.81
C ARG A 90 -16.92 -17.85 -15.08
N ILE A 91 -16.10 -17.28 -15.97
CA ILE A 91 -14.76 -17.78 -16.27
C ILE A 91 -13.89 -17.75 -15.00
N TRP A 92 -13.95 -16.68 -14.20
CA TRP A 92 -13.17 -16.59 -12.96
C TRP A 92 -13.50 -17.70 -11.97
N PHE A 93 -14.80 -17.96 -11.76
CA PHE A 93 -15.22 -19.08 -10.91
C PHE A 93 -14.76 -20.42 -11.47
N THR A 94 -14.90 -20.63 -12.78
CA THR A 94 -14.52 -21.87 -13.47
C THR A 94 -13.03 -22.14 -13.38
N LEU A 95 -12.18 -21.13 -13.60
CA LEU A 95 -10.74 -21.28 -13.44
C LEU A 95 -10.38 -21.59 -11.98
N MET A 96 -10.98 -20.90 -10.99
CA MET A 96 -10.73 -21.21 -9.59
C MET A 96 -11.23 -22.62 -9.20
N HIS A 97 -12.30 -23.11 -9.82
CA HIS A 97 -12.78 -24.48 -9.65
C HIS A 97 -11.73 -25.49 -10.14
N GLU A 98 -11.15 -25.27 -11.32
CA GLU A 98 -10.06 -26.11 -11.84
C GLU A 98 -8.80 -26.06 -10.96
N ILE A 99 -8.43 -24.87 -10.46
CA ILE A 99 -7.36 -24.70 -9.46
C ILE A 99 -7.67 -25.53 -8.20
N GLY A 100 -8.94 -25.56 -7.77
CA GLY A 100 -9.39 -26.41 -6.67
C GLY A 100 -9.14 -27.89 -6.92
N HIS A 101 -9.40 -28.39 -8.13
CA HIS A 101 -9.07 -29.78 -8.47
C HIS A 101 -7.56 -30.08 -8.42
N ILE A 102 -6.73 -29.13 -8.86
CA ILE A 102 -5.28 -29.25 -8.78
C ILE A 102 -4.81 -29.25 -7.32
N TYR A 103 -5.22 -28.24 -6.55
CA TYR A 103 -4.74 -28.01 -5.18
C TYR A 103 -5.24 -29.06 -4.17
N LEU A 104 -6.46 -29.58 -4.37
CA LEU A 104 -7.01 -30.69 -3.58
C LEU A 104 -6.49 -32.06 -4.06
N LYS A 105 -5.59 -32.09 -5.06
CA LYS A 105 -4.94 -33.28 -5.63
C LYS A 105 -5.92 -34.30 -6.24
N HIS A 106 -7.08 -33.86 -6.73
CA HIS A 106 -8.08 -34.78 -7.28
C HIS A 106 -7.57 -35.54 -8.52
N PHE A 107 -6.69 -34.93 -9.30
CA PHE A 107 -6.03 -35.58 -10.46
C PHE A 107 -5.05 -36.68 -10.07
N ILE A 108 -4.40 -36.56 -8.91
CA ILE A 108 -3.35 -37.48 -8.44
C ILE A 108 -3.96 -38.58 -7.58
N ASP A 109 -4.77 -38.22 -6.59
CA ASP A 109 -5.25 -39.16 -5.56
C ASP A 109 -6.39 -40.05 -6.06
N PHE A 110 -7.14 -39.57 -7.05
CA PHE A 110 -8.36 -40.19 -7.59
C PHE A 110 -8.38 -40.31 -9.12
N GLU A 111 -7.26 -40.01 -9.79
CA GLU A 111 -7.09 -40.13 -11.26
C GLU A 111 -8.19 -39.45 -12.11
N LYS A 112 -8.70 -38.30 -11.65
CA LYS A 112 -9.78 -37.56 -12.32
C LYS A 112 -9.35 -37.07 -13.72
N THR A 113 -9.34 -37.93 -14.73
CA THR A 113 -8.95 -37.60 -16.11
C THR A 113 -10.09 -37.94 -17.07
N ILE A 114 -10.26 -37.15 -18.14
CA ILE A 114 -11.30 -37.36 -19.18
C ILE A 114 -11.33 -38.82 -19.66
N LEU A 115 -10.15 -39.43 -19.85
CA LEU A 115 -10.00 -40.81 -20.32
C LEU A 115 -10.39 -41.88 -19.27
N ARG A 116 -10.30 -41.57 -17.97
CA ARG A 116 -10.67 -42.51 -16.87
C ARG A 116 -11.93 -42.11 -16.11
N CYS A 117 -12.63 -41.03 -16.48
CA CYS A 117 -13.98 -40.72 -16.00
C CYS A 117 -14.96 -41.90 -16.14
N LYS A 118 -14.73 -42.83 -17.08
CA LYS A 118 -15.48 -44.08 -17.22
C LYS A 118 -15.34 -45.06 -16.05
N LYS A 119 -14.34 -44.91 -15.17
CA LYS A 119 -14.14 -45.78 -13.99
C LYS A 119 -14.79 -45.25 -12.72
N LEU A 120 -15.13 -43.96 -12.66
CA LEU A 120 -15.78 -43.35 -11.49
C LEU A 120 -17.30 -43.43 -11.62
N SER A 121 -17.98 -43.76 -10.53
CA SER A 121 -19.43 -43.63 -10.49
C SER A 121 -19.84 -42.15 -10.54
N LYS A 122 -21.03 -41.86 -11.08
CA LYS A 122 -21.59 -40.49 -11.08
C LYS A 122 -21.64 -39.89 -9.66
N CYS A 123 -21.84 -40.72 -8.64
CA CYS A 123 -21.86 -40.30 -7.25
C CYS A 123 -20.48 -39.88 -6.74
N GLU A 124 -19.45 -40.67 -7.02
CA GLU A 124 -18.06 -40.36 -6.64
C GLU A 124 -17.55 -39.09 -7.33
N TYR A 125 -17.85 -38.94 -8.62
CA TYR A 125 -17.51 -37.73 -9.37
C TYR A 125 -18.12 -36.48 -8.72
N LYS A 126 -19.42 -36.55 -8.37
CA LYS A 126 -20.15 -35.46 -7.73
C LYS A 126 -19.54 -35.04 -6.38
N ILE A 127 -18.91 -35.96 -5.65
CA ILE A 127 -18.25 -35.65 -4.38
C ILE A 127 -17.04 -34.74 -4.61
N LEU A 128 -16.19 -35.07 -5.59
CA LEU A 128 -15.01 -34.29 -5.93
C LEU A 128 -15.37 -32.93 -6.53
N GLU A 129 -16.42 -32.86 -7.35
CA GLU A 129 -17.00 -31.62 -7.88
C GLU A 129 -17.50 -30.69 -6.77
N ASN A 130 -18.23 -31.22 -5.79
CA ASN A 130 -18.71 -30.44 -4.66
C ASN A 130 -17.56 -29.88 -3.82
N GLU A 131 -16.49 -30.65 -3.65
CA GLU A 131 -15.28 -30.18 -2.95
C GLU A 131 -14.60 -29.03 -3.71
N ALA A 132 -14.42 -29.13 -5.02
CA ALA A 132 -13.82 -28.05 -5.83
C ALA A 132 -14.73 -26.81 -5.91
N ASN A 133 -16.04 -26.98 -6.05
CA ASN A 133 -17.00 -25.89 -5.99
C ASN A 133 -16.96 -25.16 -4.63
N ALA A 134 -16.88 -25.91 -3.53
CA ALA A 134 -16.76 -25.32 -2.20
C ALA A 134 -15.41 -24.63 -2.00
N PHE A 135 -14.33 -25.17 -2.56
CA PHE A 135 -13.00 -24.55 -2.52
C PHE A 135 -13.01 -23.21 -3.26
N ALA A 136 -13.43 -23.20 -4.53
CA ALA A 136 -13.45 -21.99 -5.35
C ALA A 136 -14.27 -20.88 -4.70
N ARG A 137 -15.45 -21.24 -4.17
CA ARG A 137 -16.34 -20.32 -3.48
C ARG A 137 -15.73 -19.76 -2.19
N ASN A 138 -15.01 -20.56 -1.40
CA ASN A 138 -14.38 -20.11 -0.15
C ASN A 138 -13.05 -19.37 -0.37
N VAL A 139 -12.42 -19.48 -1.54
CA VAL A 139 -11.24 -18.68 -1.92
C VAL A 139 -11.64 -17.34 -2.53
N LEU A 140 -12.56 -17.35 -3.50
CA LEU A 140 -13.00 -16.13 -4.19
C LEU A 140 -13.81 -15.22 -3.27
N ALA A 141 -14.69 -15.79 -2.45
CA ALA A 141 -15.56 -15.06 -1.52
C ALA A 141 -15.66 -15.82 -0.19
N PRO A 142 -14.62 -15.75 0.66
CA PRO A 142 -14.58 -16.49 1.91
C PRO A 142 -15.77 -16.14 2.81
N ALA A 143 -16.46 -17.14 3.32
CA ALA A 143 -17.63 -16.95 4.18
C ALA A 143 -17.36 -16.02 5.39
N PRO A 144 -16.22 -16.14 6.11
CA PRO A 144 -15.90 -15.23 7.21
C PRO A 144 -15.81 -13.76 6.81
N ILE A 145 -15.41 -13.49 5.56
CA ILE A 145 -15.27 -12.13 5.03
C ILE A 145 -16.63 -11.57 4.62
N ILE A 146 -17.48 -12.37 3.98
CA ILE A 146 -18.86 -11.99 3.66
C ILE A 146 -19.63 -11.57 4.93
N GLU A 147 -19.40 -12.28 6.04
CA GLU A 147 -20.03 -11.95 7.32
C GLU A 147 -19.64 -10.57 7.87
N GLN A 148 -18.47 -10.04 7.50
CA GLN A 148 -18.00 -8.70 7.92
C GLN A 148 -18.56 -7.57 7.05
N LEU A 149 -19.23 -7.87 5.93
CA LEU A 149 -19.78 -6.82 5.08
C LEU A 149 -20.96 -6.12 5.77
N PRO A 150 -21.02 -4.77 5.73
CA PRO A 150 -22.15 -4.02 6.29
C PRO A 150 -23.49 -4.42 5.66
N GLU A 151 -23.48 -4.70 4.35
CA GLU A 151 -24.64 -5.09 3.58
C GLU A 151 -24.32 -6.30 2.71
N LYS A 152 -25.02 -7.41 2.96
CA LYS A 152 -24.83 -8.72 2.30
C LYS A 152 -25.80 -8.88 1.12
N SER A 153 -25.90 -7.85 0.28
CA SER A 153 -26.72 -7.90 -0.93
C SER A 153 -25.98 -8.64 -2.05
N LYS A 154 -26.74 -9.19 -3.00
CA LYS A 154 -26.18 -9.94 -4.12
C LYS A 154 -25.31 -9.02 -4.99
N GLU A 155 -25.78 -7.79 -5.18
CA GLU A 155 -25.16 -6.74 -5.98
C GLU A 155 -23.79 -6.35 -5.39
N ASN A 156 -23.72 -6.17 -4.07
CA ASN A 156 -22.47 -5.88 -3.37
C ASN A 156 -21.48 -7.05 -3.50
N ILE A 157 -21.93 -8.30 -3.38
CA ILE A 157 -21.07 -9.47 -3.52
C ILE A 157 -20.52 -9.59 -4.94
N CYS A 158 -21.37 -9.43 -5.96
CA CYS A 158 -20.93 -9.46 -7.36
C CYS A 158 -19.84 -8.42 -7.63
N SER A 159 -20.09 -7.17 -7.22
CA SER A 159 -19.17 -6.05 -7.43
C SER A 159 -17.86 -6.23 -6.67
N PHE A 160 -17.93 -6.65 -5.40
CA PHE A 160 -16.77 -6.69 -4.51
C PHE A 160 -15.84 -7.88 -4.76
N PHE A 161 -16.40 -9.05 -5.08
CA PHE A 161 -15.62 -10.29 -5.27
C PHE A 161 -15.44 -10.70 -6.73
N HIS A 162 -15.98 -9.93 -7.68
CA HIS A 162 -15.99 -10.26 -9.10
C HIS A 162 -16.64 -11.63 -9.37
N MET A 163 -17.92 -11.72 -9.02
CA MET A 163 -18.73 -12.94 -9.11
C MET A 163 -19.97 -12.74 -9.96
N SER A 164 -20.39 -13.80 -10.66
CA SER A 164 -21.66 -13.77 -11.38
C SER A 164 -22.83 -13.74 -10.42
N ASN A 165 -23.98 -13.28 -10.90
CA ASN A 165 -25.23 -13.25 -10.14
C ASN A 165 -25.59 -14.61 -9.51
N ASP A 166 -25.42 -15.71 -10.25
CA ASP A 166 -25.73 -17.06 -9.78
C ASP A 166 -24.73 -17.55 -8.74
N ALA A 167 -23.45 -17.20 -8.91
CA ALA A 167 -22.40 -17.54 -7.97
C ALA A 167 -22.58 -16.78 -6.64
N ALA A 168 -22.96 -15.49 -6.69
CA ALA A 168 -23.29 -14.68 -5.52
C ALA A 168 -24.53 -15.22 -4.78
N LYS A 169 -25.58 -15.61 -5.50
CA LYS A 169 -26.76 -16.26 -4.91
C LYS A 169 -26.37 -17.57 -4.20
N THR A 170 -25.63 -18.44 -4.88
CA THR A 170 -25.13 -19.70 -4.30
C THR A 170 -24.25 -19.44 -3.06
N ARG A 171 -23.45 -18.36 -3.08
CA ARG A 171 -22.64 -17.95 -1.94
C ARG A 171 -23.50 -17.60 -0.74
N LEU A 172 -24.57 -16.82 -0.93
CA LEU A 172 -25.52 -16.47 0.13
C LEU A 172 -26.26 -17.72 0.65
N ASP A 173 -26.77 -18.57 -0.24
CA ASP A 173 -27.52 -19.78 0.12
C ASP A 173 -26.67 -20.76 0.97
N LEU A 174 -25.37 -20.85 0.69
CA LEU A 174 -24.43 -21.74 1.40
C LEU A 174 -23.63 -21.05 2.50
N LEU A 175 -23.87 -19.76 2.77
CA LEU A 175 -23.07 -18.95 3.70
C LEU A 175 -23.02 -19.56 5.09
N HIS A 176 -24.19 -19.89 5.65
CA HIS A 176 -24.31 -20.49 6.99
C HIS A 176 -23.59 -21.84 7.08
N SER A 177 -23.71 -22.69 6.05
CA SER A 177 -23.05 -24.01 6.04
C SER A 177 -21.53 -23.87 5.98
N ASP A 178 -20.99 -22.98 5.14
CA ASP A 178 -19.56 -22.76 5.08
C ASP A 178 -19.04 -22.10 6.37
N MET A 179 -19.78 -21.16 6.96
CA MET A 179 -19.43 -20.58 8.27
C MET A 179 -19.35 -21.64 9.36
N TYR A 180 -20.28 -22.60 9.39
CA TYR A 180 -20.21 -23.72 10.31
C TYR A 180 -18.88 -24.49 10.19
N TRP A 181 -18.48 -24.86 8.97
CA TRP A 181 -17.22 -25.60 8.75
C TRP A 181 -15.98 -24.75 9.04
N ASN A 182 -16.01 -23.46 8.71
CA ASN A 182 -14.92 -22.54 9.04
C ASN A 182 -14.74 -22.38 10.56
N ASN A 183 -15.84 -22.30 11.31
CA ASN A 183 -15.81 -22.25 12.77
C ASN A 183 -15.36 -23.59 13.39
N TYR A 184 -15.89 -24.70 12.89
CA TYR A 184 -15.53 -26.05 13.33
C TYR A 184 -14.02 -26.31 13.16
N THR A 185 -13.45 -25.86 12.05
CA THR A 185 -12.01 -25.98 11.75
C THR A 185 -11.16 -24.86 12.35
N LYS A 186 -11.77 -23.90 13.07
CA LYS A 186 -11.11 -22.76 13.71
C LYS A 186 -10.29 -21.89 12.75
N VAL A 187 -10.71 -21.79 11.49
CA VAL A 187 -10.03 -20.96 10.46
C VAL A 187 -10.59 -19.54 10.37
N THR A 188 -11.81 -19.30 10.85
CA THR A 188 -12.53 -18.02 10.75
C THR A 188 -11.68 -16.82 11.17
N PHE A 189 -11.09 -16.86 12.36
CA PHE A 189 -10.26 -15.75 12.86
C PHE A 189 -9.03 -15.51 11.99
N LYS A 190 -8.38 -16.56 11.49
CA LYS A 190 -7.19 -16.45 10.63
C LYS A 190 -7.52 -15.85 9.27
N ILE A 191 -8.69 -16.17 8.72
CA ILE A 191 -9.18 -15.54 7.50
C ILE A 191 -9.43 -14.06 7.76
N ILE A 192 -10.23 -13.72 8.79
CA ILE A 192 -10.55 -12.32 9.11
C ILE A 192 -9.28 -11.50 9.35
N SER A 193 -8.38 -11.99 10.21
CA SER A 193 -7.16 -11.25 10.58
C SER A 193 -6.29 -10.92 9.38
N ARG A 194 -6.26 -11.79 8.37
CA ARG A 194 -5.47 -11.62 7.16
C ARG A 194 -6.00 -10.53 6.23
N PHE A 195 -7.31 -10.27 6.25
CA PHE A 195 -7.93 -9.22 5.44
C PHE A 195 -8.24 -7.94 6.24
N LEU A 196 -7.90 -7.87 7.55
CA LEU A 196 -8.17 -6.68 8.37
C LEU A 196 -7.61 -5.41 7.74
N ASP A 197 -6.35 -5.42 7.29
CA ASP A 197 -5.74 -4.25 6.65
C ASP A 197 -6.48 -3.84 5.38
N TYR A 198 -6.94 -4.81 4.60
CA TYR A 198 -7.71 -4.55 3.38
C TYR A 198 -9.06 -3.90 3.68
N PHE A 199 -9.74 -4.25 4.78
CA PHE A 199 -11.01 -3.64 5.21
C PHE A 199 -10.85 -2.38 6.08
N ASN A 200 -9.66 -2.13 6.59
CA ASN A 200 -9.38 -0.95 7.41
C ASN A 200 -8.75 0.18 6.59
N ASN A 201 -8.20 -0.13 5.41
CA ASN A 201 -7.49 0.83 4.59
C ASN A 201 -8.07 0.95 3.19
N LYS A 202 -8.06 2.18 2.68
CA LYS A 202 -8.26 2.51 1.28
C LYS A 202 -7.01 3.19 0.75
N HIS A 203 -6.82 3.19 -0.56
CA HIS A 203 -5.80 4.00 -1.19
C HIS A 203 -6.36 4.84 -2.33
N CYS A 204 -5.70 5.97 -2.58
CA CYS A 204 -6.09 6.89 -3.63
C CYS A 204 -5.56 6.42 -4.99
N ASN A 205 -6.43 6.37 -6.02
CA ASN A 205 -6.00 6.04 -7.38
C ASN A 205 -5.13 7.11 -8.04
N ILE A 206 -5.10 8.33 -7.50
CA ILE A 206 -4.30 9.43 -8.06
C ILE A 206 -2.91 9.45 -7.45
N CYS A 207 -2.83 9.55 -6.12
CA CYS A 207 -1.55 9.70 -5.43
C CYS A 207 -1.10 8.44 -4.68
N ASN A 208 -1.84 7.33 -4.73
CA ASN A 208 -1.52 6.08 -4.04
C ASN A 208 -1.31 6.19 -2.52
N SER A 209 -1.79 7.27 -1.88
CA SER A 209 -1.75 7.41 -0.42
C SER A 209 -2.70 6.43 0.24
N THR A 210 -2.25 5.77 1.30
CA THR A 210 -3.12 5.00 2.18
C THR A 210 -3.95 5.93 3.06
N SER A 211 -5.21 5.59 3.27
CA SER A 211 -6.19 6.30 4.09
C SER A 211 -7.03 5.28 4.84
N THR A 212 -7.68 5.70 5.92
CA THR A 212 -8.56 4.80 6.68
C THR A 212 -9.84 4.51 5.89
N ALA A 213 -10.48 3.37 6.17
CA ALA A 213 -11.75 2.95 5.58
C ALA A 213 -12.86 4.00 5.66
N LYS A 214 -12.85 4.81 6.73
CA LYS A 214 -13.82 5.89 6.99
C LYS A 214 -13.62 7.12 6.09
N SER A 215 -12.49 7.22 5.41
CA SER A 215 -12.17 8.35 4.54
C SER A 215 -13.01 8.30 3.28
N ASN A 216 -13.67 9.41 2.96
CA ASN A 216 -14.39 9.63 1.70
C ASN A 216 -13.48 10.34 0.67
N PHE A 217 -12.54 11.15 1.16
CA PHE A 217 -11.58 11.90 0.37
C PHE A 217 -10.16 11.59 0.81
N CYS A 218 -9.23 11.67 -0.14
CA CYS A 218 -7.81 11.50 0.10
C CYS A 218 -7.26 12.67 0.92
N PRO A 219 -6.58 12.42 2.06
CA PRO A 219 -6.02 13.48 2.89
C PRO A 219 -4.83 14.19 2.23
N ILE A 220 -4.26 13.63 1.17
CA ILE A 220 -3.06 14.17 0.49
C ILE A 220 -3.43 15.04 -0.71
N CYS A 221 -4.34 14.59 -1.57
CA CYS A 221 -4.69 15.30 -2.81
C CYS A 221 -6.17 15.71 -2.93
N GLY A 222 -7.00 15.40 -1.93
CA GLY A 222 -8.42 15.80 -1.91
C GLY A 222 -9.33 14.99 -2.85
N SER A 223 -8.80 14.02 -3.61
CA SER A 223 -9.62 13.19 -4.50
C SER A 223 -10.55 12.23 -3.75
N ASN A 224 -11.76 12.02 -4.26
CA ASN A 224 -12.70 10.99 -3.78
C ASN A 224 -12.50 9.60 -4.42
N SER A 225 -11.50 9.45 -5.29
CA SER A 225 -11.20 8.19 -5.98
C SER A 225 -10.39 7.24 -5.10
N LEU A 226 -11.02 6.78 -4.01
CA LEU A 226 -10.45 5.84 -3.04
C LEU A 226 -10.93 4.41 -3.32
N ILE A 227 -10.00 3.45 -3.36
CA ILE A 227 -10.30 2.02 -3.50
C ILE A 227 -9.74 1.22 -2.32
N TRP A 228 -10.34 0.07 -2.02
CA TRP A 228 -9.92 -0.75 -0.88
C TRP A 228 -8.49 -1.28 -1.03
N GLY A 229 -7.81 -1.41 0.11
CA GLY A 229 -6.44 -1.91 0.20
C GLY A 229 -5.40 -0.84 0.49
N ASN A 230 -4.15 -1.30 0.63
CA ASN A 230 -3.02 -0.46 1.01
C ASN A 230 -2.43 0.26 -0.21
N GLY A 231 -2.17 1.55 -0.03
CA GLY A 231 -1.43 2.35 -0.97
C GLY A 231 0.05 2.05 -0.91
N LYS A 232 0.76 2.36 -2.00
CA LYS A 232 2.22 2.20 -2.07
C LYS A 232 2.96 3.43 -1.54
N MET A 233 2.33 4.60 -1.54
CA MET A 233 2.98 5.85 -1.20
C MET A 233 3.06 6.06 0.29
N LYS A 234 4.28 6.31 0.77
CA LYS A 234 4.59 6.66 2.16
C LYS A 234 4.88 8.14 2.24
N TYR A 235 4.06 8.85 3.03
CA TYR A 235 4.20 10.28 3.25
C TYR A 235 4.87 10.48 4.62
N PRO A 236 6.06 11.08 4.69
CA PRO A 236 6.72 11.33 5.96
C PRO A 236 5.87 12.29 6.80
N VAL A 237 5.66 11.95 8.06
CA VAL A 237 4.97 12.84 9.01
C VAL A 237 5.96 13.91 9.45
N LYS A 238 5.90 15.09 8.83
CA LYS A 238 6.71 16.26 9.21
C LYS A 238 6.24 16.90 10.52
N ILE A 239 4.92 17.06 10.68
CA ILE A 239 4.33 17.68 11.86
C ILE A 239 3.66 16.60 12.69
N LYS A 240 4.27 16.27 13.84
CA LYS A 240 3.67 15.34 14.81
C LYS A 240 2.60 16.07 15.60
N VAL A 241 1.41 15.48 15.66
CA VAL A 241 0.25 16.03 16.37
C VAL A 241 -0.20 15.08 17.47
N ASN A 242 -0.87 15.61 18.49
CA ASN A 242 -1.55 14.83 19.53
C ASN A 242 -2.96 14.37 19.09
N GLU A 243 -3.70 13.74 20.00
CA GLU A 243 -5.08 13.25 19.77
C GLU A 243 -6.08 14.35 19.38
N LYS A 244 -5.81 15.61 19.76
CA LYS A 244 -6.61 16.79 19.38
C LYS A 244 -6.13 17.42 18.06
N SER A 245 -5.28 16.73 17.31
CA SER A 245 -4.64 17.22 16.07
C SER A 245 -3.81 18.50 16.26
N LYS A 246 -3.34 18.75 17.49
CA LYS A 246 -2.46 19.87 17.81
C LYS A 246 -0.99 19.46 17.69
N ALA A 247 -0.19 20.28 17.02
CA ALA A 247 1.24 20.07 16.85
C ALA A 247 1.96 20.04 18.21
N LEU A 248 2.83 19.04 18.39
CA LEU A 248 3.64 18.87 19.60
C LEU A 248 4.79 19.88 19.68
N ARG A 249 5.20 20.44 18.54
CA ARG A 249 6.25 21.45 18.38
C ARG A 249 5.83 22.42 17.29
N CYS A 250 6.11 23.71 17.44
CA CYS A 250 5.72 24.71 16.45
C CYS A 250 6.53 24.51 15.14
N PRO A 251 5.87 24.32 13.99
CA PRO A 251 6.57 24.09 12.72
C PRO A 251 7.24 25.34 12.13
N ILE A 252 7.00 26.54 12.70
CA ILE A 252 7.54 27.82 12.20
C ILE A 252 8.74 28.30 13.03
N CYS A 253 8.59 28.38 14.36
CA CYS A 253 9.63 28.90 15.26
C CYS A 253 10.26 27.81 16.14
N ASP A 254 9.91 26.55 15.91
CA ASP A 254 10.47 25.38 16.61
C ASP A 254 10.23 25.35 18.13
N ASN A 255 9.33 26.20 18.63
CA ASN A 255 8.94 26.23 20.04
C ASN A 255 8.42 24.87 20.51
N GLU A 256 9.05 24.34 21.56
CA GLU A 256 8.71 23.07 22.21
C GLU A 256 7.72 23.26 23.37
N GLU A 257 7.65 24.46 23.93
CA GLU A 257 6.73 24.79 25.02
C GLU A 257 5.35 25.14 24.47
N ILE A 258 4.63 24.10 24.04
CA ILE A 258 3.27 24.24 23.52
C ILE A 258 2.27 24.18 24.68
N SER A 259 1.55 25.29 24.88
CA SER A 259 0.44 25.36 25.84
C SER A 259 -0.56 24.21 25.59
N PRO A 260 -1.08 23.52 26.62
CA PRO A 260 -2.13 22.52 26.44
C PRO A 260 -3.44 23.13 25.93
N GLU A 261 -3.66 24.42 26.19
CA GLU A 261 -4.85 25.20 25.84
C GLU A 261 -4.56 26.18 24.70
N GLY A 262 -5.60 26.51 23.92
CA GLY A 262 -5.49 27.40 22.75
C GLY A 262 -5.05 26.68 21.46
N ALA A 263 -5.24 27.34 20.33
CA ALA A 263 -4.91 26.80 19.00
C ALA A 263 -3.61 27.37 18.41
N TYR A 264 -3.01 28.38 19.02
CA TYR A 264 -1.90 29.15 18.44
C TYR A 264 -0.61 29.03 19.25
N CYS A 265 0.53 29.23 18.59
CA CYS A 265 1.84 29.32 19.25
C CYS A 265 1.96 30.68 19.95
N HIS A 266 2.32 30.70 21.23
CA HIS A 266 2.48 31.94 22.01
C HIS A 266 3.72 32.76 21.60
N ILE A 267 4.69 32.15 20.92
CA ILE A 267 5.89 32.82 20.43
C ILE A 267 5.65 33.53 19.09
N CYS A 268 5.14 32.81 18.08
CA CYS A 268 5.05 33.33 16.71
C CYS A 268 3.61 33.48 16.19
N GLY A 269 2.60 33.15 16.99
CA GLY A 269 1.19 33.28 16.61
C GLY A 269 0.68 32.26 15.58
N SER A 270 1.50 31.29 15.16
CA SER A 270 1.10 30.30 14.15
C SER A 270 0.00 29.39 14.67
N GLU A 271 -0.97 29.04 13.84
CA GLU A 271 -1.95 28.01 14.15
C GLU A 271 -1.28 26.63 14.26
N LEU A 272 -1.58 25.90 15.33
CA LEU A 272 -0.98 24.62 15.69
C LEU A 272 -1.97 23.45 15.60
N VAL A 273 -3.26 23.71 15.37
CA VAL A 273 -4.27 22.65 15.25
C VAL A 273 -4.60 22.44 13.79
N ASN A 274 -4.44 21.21 13.30
CA ASN A 274 -4.86 20.87 11.95
C ASN A 274 -6.34 20.48 11.92
N HIS A 275 -7.15 21.24 11.21
CA HIS A 275 -8.56 20.94 11.00
C HIS A 275 -9.05 21.38 9.62
N CYS A 276 -10.22 20.90 9.21
CA CYS A 276 -10.86 21.31 7.97
C CYS A 276 -11.18 22.80 8.01
N ALA A 277 -10.76 23.53 6.99
CA ALA A 277 -10.95 24.98 6.91
C ALA A 277 -12.31 25.40 6.33
N ASN A 278 -13.13 24.45 5.87
CA ASN A 278 -14.50 24.70 5.46
C ASN A 278 -15.40 24.92 6.68
N VAL A 279 -15.25 26.08 7.30
CA VAL A 279 -16.06 26.63 8.38
C VAL A 279 -16.32 28.11 8.07
N ASP A 280 -17.52 28.58 8.35
CA ASP A 280 -17.87 30.00 8.23
C ASP A 280 -17.43 30.80 9.47
N GLU A 281 -17.66 32.13 9.44
CA GLU A 281 -17.31 33.05 10.54
C GLU A 281 -18.02 32.72 11.86
N PHE A 282 -19.12 31.97 11.81
CA PHE A 282 -19.90 31.55 12.97
C PHE A 282 -19.53 30.13 13.43
N GLY A 283 -18.55 29.50 12.80
CA GLY A 283 -18.11 28.14 13.09
C GLY A 283 -19.02 27.04 12.51
N ASN A 284 -19.98 27.37 11.64
CA ASN A 284 -20.77 26.38 10.94
C ASN A 284 -19.99 25.82 9.76
N GLY A 285 -19.99 24.50 9.60
CA GLY A 285 -19.28 23.83 8.52
C GLY A 285 -18.77 22.47 8.94
N CYS A 286 -17.75 21.96 8.25
CA CYS A 286 -17.18 20.67 8.56
C CYS A 286 -16.31 20.72 9.82
N GLY A 287 -15.30 21.61 9.86
CA GLY A 287 -14.43 21.83 11.03
C GLY A 287 -13.70 20.60 11.57
N ALA A 288 -13.74 19.45 10.88
CA ALA A 288 -13.25 18.19 11.40
C ALA A 288 -11.73 18.21 11.60
N LEU A 289 -11.26 17.65 12.71
CA LEU A 289 -9.84 17.49 13.00
C LEU A 289 -9.14 16.61 11.95
N ALA A 290 -7.90 16.97 11.62
CA ALA A 290 -7.12 16.34 10.55
C ALA A 290 -5.73 15.91 11.06
N SER A 291 -5.19 14.81 10.52
CA SER A 291 -3.85 14.34 10.90
C SER A 291 -2.77 15.36 10.52
N GLY A 292 -1.61 15.32 11.18
CA GLY A 292 -0.53 16.30 10.97
C GLY A 292 0.11 16.31 9.56
N ASN A 293 -0.20 15.32 8.72
CA ASN A 293 0.21 15.24 7.31
C ASN A 293 -0.95 15.42 6.31
N ALA A 294 -2.18 15.62 6.80
CA ALA A 294 -3.34 15.82 5.95
C ALA A 294 -3.37 17.26 5.44
N ARG A 295 -3.42 17.41 4.11
CA ARG A 295 -3.65 18.67 3.40
C ARG A 295 -5.13 18.92 3.15
N TYR A 296 -5.90 17.85 2.99
CA TYR A 296 -7.33 17.87 2.70
C TYR A 296 -8.12 17.09 3.75
N CYS A 297 -9.36 17.51 3.98
CA CYS A 297 -10.30 16.87 4.90
C CYS A 297 -10.81 15.54 4.35
N ILE A 298 -10.71 14.47 5.13
CA ILE A 298 -11.17 13.12 4.72
C ILE A 298 -12.69 13.01 4.56
N TYR A 299 -13.46 13.96 5.08
CA TYR A 299 -14.93 13.93 5.09
C TYR A 299 -15.55 14.75 3.94
N CYS A 300 -15.03 15.94 3.66
CA CYS A 300 -15.61 16.87 2.67
C CYS A 300 -14.66 17.28 1.53
N GLY A 301 -13.37 16.90 1.59
CA GLY A 301 -12.38 17.19 0.55
C GLY A 301 -11.83 18.62 0.54
N SER A 302 -12.30 19.51 1.42
CA SER A 302 -11.76 20.88 1.53
C SER A 302 -10.35 20.90 2.12
N GLU A 303 -9.60 21.97 1.85
CA GLU A 303 -8.28 22.17 2.44
C GLU A 303 -8.33 22.26 3.97
N THR A 304 -7.23 21.86 4.60
CA THR A 304 -7.01 21.96 6.04
C THR A 304 -6.25 23.23 6.39
N THR A 305 -6.28 23.64 7.65
CA THR A 305 -5.55 24.81 8.16
C THR A 305 -4.05 24.72 7.89
N PHE A 306 -3.43 23.53 8.00
CA PHE A 306 -2.01 23.37 7.68
C PHE A 306 -1.70 23.50 6.19
N SER A 307 -2.63 23.13 5.31
CA SER A 307 -2.49 23.36 3.86
C SER A 307 -2.62 24.84 3.52
N LEU A 308 -3.67 25.51 4.02
CA LEU A 308 -3.93 26.93 3.74
C LEU A 308 -2.82 27.85 4.26
N SER A 309 -2.31 27.57 5.46
CA SER A 309 -1.19 28.30 6.05
C SER A 309 0.17 27.95 5.42
N LYS A 310 0.19 27.04 4.43
CA LYS A 310 1.39 26.55 3.73
C LYS A 310 2.41 25.88 4.65
N LEU A 311 2.00 25.45 5.85
CA LEU A 311 2.78 24.55 6.70
C LEU A 311 2.99 23.19 6.03
N LEU A 312 1.99 22.76 5.26
CA LEU A 312 2.08 21.61 4.36
C LEU A 312 1.91 22.10 2.92
N ILE A 313 3.02 22.28 2.21
CA ILE A 313 3.00 22.59 0.77
C ILE A 313 2.43 21.41 -0.04
N PRO A 314 1.87 21.62 -1.24
CA PRO A 314 1.44 20.53 -2.13
C PRO A 314 2.49 19.41 -2.27
N TRP A 315 2.04 18.15 -2.30
CA TRP A 315 2.93 16.99 -2.22
C TRP A 315 3.87 16.86 -3.41
N ASP A 316 3.41 17.18 -4.61
CA ASP A 316 4.22 17.26 -5.83
C ASP A 316 5.46 18.14 -5.60
N LYS A 317 5.27 19.34 -5.04
CA LYS A 317 6.37 20.26 -4.71
C LYS A 317 7.26 19.74 -3.58
N GLU A 318 6.66 19.10 -2.59
CA GLU A 318 7.44 18.47 -1.51
C GLU A 318 8.30 17.32 -2.03
N GLN A 319 7.78 16.51 -2.94
CA GLN A 319 8.50 15.40 -3.54
C GLN A 319 9.66 15.89 -4.40
N GLU A 320 9.48 16.98 -5.16
CA GLU A 320 10.58 17.68 -5.83
C GLU A 320 11.66 18.08 -4.81
N SER A 321 11.28 18.75 -3.73
CA SER A 321 12.22 19.19 -2.69
C SER A 321 13.00 18.05 -2.01
N LEU A 322 12.39 16.86 -1.89
CA LEU A 322 13.02 15.67 -1.31
C LEU A 322 13.93 14.93 -2.29
N ASN A 323 13.62 15.00 -3.59
CA ASN A 323 14.37 14.31 -4.64
C ASN A 323 15.50 15.17 -5.22
N GLU A 324 15.49 16.47 -4.97
CA GLU A 324 16.63 17.29 -5.30
C GLU A 324 17.79 17.00 -4.34
N GLU A 325 18.81 16.29 -4.84
CA GLU A 325 20.13 16.26 -4.21
C GLU A 325 20.54 17.70 -3.82
N ILE A 326 21.20 17.85 -2.67
CA ILE A 326 21.75 19.14 -2.26
C ILE A 326 22.57 19.66 -3.44
N ASN A 327 22.12 20.74 -4.08
CA ASN A 327 22.92 21.42 -5.08
C ASN A 327 23.96 22.23 -4.32
N LEU A 328 24.94 21.50 -3.77
CA LEU A 328 26.02 22.06 -2.98
C LEU A 328 26.77 23.08 -3.82
N ASP A 329 26.85 22.89 -5.14
CA ASP A 329 27.50 23.80 -6.06
C ASP A 329 26.83 25.18 -6.09
N ALA A 330 25.50 25.26 -6.07
CA ALA A 330 24.78 26.53 -6.01
C ALA A 330 25.02 27.27 -4.67
N ILE A 331 24.96 26.55 -3.54
CA ILE A 331 25.19 27.13 -2.21
C ILE A 331 26.66 27.55 -2.05
N ILE A 332 27.61 26.76 -2.57
CA ILE A 332 29.04 27.08 -2.58
C ILE A 332 29.30 28.34 -3.41
N GLN A 333 28.72 28.45 -4.61
CA GLN A 333 28.89 29.61 -5.48
C GLN A 333 28.34 30.89 -4.83
N ASP A 334 27.21 30.78 -4.14
CA ASP A 334 26.56 31.91 -3.48
C ASP A 334 27.07 32.17 -2.05
N TRP A 335 27.96 31.34 -1.50
CA TRP A 335 28.34 31.38 -0.08
C TRP A 335 28.82 32.76 0.38
N ASN A 336 29.65 33.41 -0.43
CA ASN A 336 30.14 34.77 -0.14
C ASN A 336 29.02 35.82 -0.11
N LYS A 337 27.97 35.64 -0.90
CA LYS A 337 26.78 36.49 -0.89
C LYS A 337 25.93 36.22 0.36
N ILE A 338 25.71 34.94 0.67
CA ILE A 338 24.96 34.50 1.85
C ILE A 338 25.60 35.08 3.12
N VAL A 339 26.92 34.94 3.28
CA VAL A 339 27.67 35.48 4.43
C VAL A 339 27.54 37.01 4.56
N LYS A 340 27.50 37.74 3.44
CA LYS A 340 27.29 39.19 3.45
C LYS A 340 25.88 39.58 3.89
N GLU A 341 24.88 38.80 3.49
CA GLU A 341 23.47 39.07 3.78
C GLU A 341 23.05 38.68 5.20
N GLN A 342 23.81 37.80 5.88
CA GLN A 342 23.57 37.51 7.31
C GLN A 342 23.71 38.74 8.22
N GLY A 343 24.44 39.78 7.77
CA GLY A 343 24.60 41.03 8.51
C GLY A 343 25.30 40.86 9.87
N GLY A 344 25.32 41.94 10.66
CA GLY A 344 25.90 41.95 12.01
C GLY A 344 27.34 41.42 12.11
N GLY A 345 27.65 40.77 13.24
CA GLY A 345 28.96 40.13 13.46
C GLY A 345 29.19 38.87 12.64
N ALA A 346 28.13 38.24 12.09
CA ALA A 346 28.20 36.97 11.35
C ALA A 346 29.07 37.05 10.10
N SER A 347 28.98 38.17 9.39
CA SER A 347 29.82 38.46 8.23
C SER A 347 31.33 38.49 8.52
N CYS A 348 31.74 38.67 9.79
CA CYS A 348 33.14 38.74 10.18
C CYS A 348 33.73 37.35 10.45
N TYR A 349 33.00 36.47 11.16
CA TYR A 349 33.51 35.15 11.55
C TYR A 349 33.14 34.02 10.58
N LEU A 350 32.19 34.22 9.66
CA LEU A 350 31.93 33.30 8.55
C LEU A 350 32.77 33.63 7.30
N ARG A 351 33.54 34.70 7.33
CA ARG A 351 34.41 35.11 6.22
C ARG A 351 35.51 34.07 6.00
N ASP A 352 35.87 33.85 4.74
CA ASP A 352 36.95 32.94 4.31
C ASP A 352 36.74 31.46 4.72
N THR A 353 35.52 31.10 5.12
CA THR A 353 35.12 29.73 5.39
C THR A 353 34.88 28.96 4.09
N ARG A 354 35.15 27.65 4.12
CA ARG A 354 34.89 26.74 3.00
C ARG A 354 33.72 25.82 3.34
N LEU A 355 32.95 25.42 2.34
CA LEU A 355 31.87 24.45 2.52
C LEU A 355 32.28 23.09 1.95
N GLU A 356 31.97 22.04 2.68
CA GLU A 356 32.15 20.64 2.27
C GLU A 356 30.83 19.88 2.36
N ASN A 357 30.69 18.82 1.56
CA ASN A 357 29.53 17.93 1.66
C ASN A 357 29.60 17.13 2.97
N GLY A 358 28.64 17.33 3.86
CA GLY A 358 28.54 16.62 5.14
C GLY A 358 27.76 15.31 5.09
N GLY A 359 27.21 14.93 3.92
CA GLY A 359 26.27 13.82 3.74
C GLY A 359 24.86 14.14 4.25
N ASP A 360 23.82 13.43 3.79
CA ASP A 360 22.44 13.47 4.31
C ASP A 360 21.88 14.88 4.64
N ASN A 361 21.65 15.72 3.62
CA ASN A 361 21.16 17.10 3.81
C ASN A 361 22.00 17.93 4.82
N CYS A 362 23.30 17.63 4.96
CA CYS A 362 24.22 18.34 5.84
C CYS A 362 25.34 19.02 5.05
N ILE A 363 25.65 20.26 5.40
CA ILE A 363 26.80 21.01 4.89
C ILE A 363 27.79 21.25 6.03
N CYS A 364 29.07 20.97 5.80
CA CYS A 364 30.12 21.24 6.78
C CYS A 364 30.83 22.58 6.47
N ILE A 365 30.78 23.52 7.40
CA ILE A 365 31.53 24.77 7.36
C ILE A 365 32.91 24.53 7.97
N VAL A 366 33.94 24.74 7.16
CA VAL A 366 35.35 24.63 7.56
C VAL A 366 35.88 26.02 7.84
N PHE A 367 36.21 26.26 9.11
CA PHE A 367 36.75 27.53 9.58
C PHE A 367 38.29 27.54 9.50
N PRO A 368 38.90 28.67 9.09
CA PRO A 368 40.34 28.77 8.97
C PRO A 368 41.06 28.78 10.33
N ASP A 369 40.40 29.25 11.37
CA ASP A 369 40.96 29.39 12.72
C ASP A 369 39.92 29.11 13.82
N SER A 370 40.42 28.88 15.04
CA SER A 370 39.58 28.53 16.20
C SER A 370 38.72 29.69 16.70
N ILE A 371 39.15 30.95 16.50
CA ILE A 371 38.45 32.14 16.99
C ILE A 371 37.14 32.31 16.23
N ASN A 372 37.22 32.24 14.90
CA ASN A 372 36.07 32.31 14.02
C ASN A 372 35.15 31.11 14.18
N TYR A 373 35.71 29.91 14.40
CA TYR A 373 34.95 28.70 14.70
C TYR A 373 34.07 28.86 15.96
N ASP A 374 34.62 29.37 17.06
CA ASP A 374 33.89 29.49 18.32
C ASP A 374 32.69 30.45 18.23
N MET A 375 32.79 31.46 17.37
CA MET A 375 31.69 32.41 17.12
C MET A 375 30.70 31.85 16.09
N GLY A 376 31.20 31.27 15.00
CA GLY A 376 30.38 30.80 13.87
C GLY A 376 29.61 29.50 14.13
N LYS A 377 30.08 28.63 15.04
CA LYS A 377 29.38 27.39 15.41
C LYS A 377 28.18 27.57 16.34
N ARG A 378 27.91 28.81 16.78
CA ARG A 378 26.86 29.07 17.76
C ARG A 378 25.49 28.70 17.18
N PRO A 379 24.59 28.06 17.96
CA PRO A 379 23.29 27.62 17.48
C PRO A 379 22.45 28.74 16.83
N SER A 380 22.56 29.97 17.32
CA SER A 380 21.86 31.13 16.74
C SER A 380 22.31 31.44 15.31
N VAL A 381 23.62 31.38 15.04
CA VAL A 381 24.20 31.64 13.71
C VAL A 381 23.85 30.50 12.76
N ILE A 382 23.99 29.26 13.22
CA ILE A 382 23.66 28.08 12.44
C ILE A 382 22.15 28.07 12.09
N GLY A 383 21.28 28.34 13.06
CA GLY A 383 19.83 28.40 12.81
C GLY A 383 19.43 29.51 11.84
N GLU A 384 20.10 30.67 11.86
CA GLU A 384 19.87 31.74 10.88
C GLU A 384 20.30 31.33 9.46
N LEU A 385 21.43 30.62 9.32
CA LEU A 385 21.88 30.06 8.04
C LEU A 385 20.91 29.01 7.51
N GLU A 386 20.48 28.07 8.34
CA GLU A 386 19.50 27.04 7.97
C GLU A 386 18.18 27.68 7.51
N ARG A 387 17.71 28.70 8.24
CA ARG A 387 16.51 29.47 7.88
C ARG A 387 16.68 30.21 6.56
N TYR A 388 17.83 30.85 6.33
CA TYR A 388 18.12 31.55 5.09
C TYR A 388 18.08 30.57 3.90
N ILE A 389 18.72 29.42 4.03
CA ILE A 389 18.74 28.40 2.97
C ILE A 389 17.33 27.86 2.70
N PHE A 390 16.55 27.63 3.74
CA PHE A 390 15.15 27.21 3.59
C PHE A 390 14.31 28.27 2.85
N VAL A 391 14.44 29.55 3.22
CA VAL A 391 13.66 30.64 2.61
C VAL A 391 14.08 30.93 1.17
N HIS A 392 15.38 30.92 0.86
CA HIS A 392 15.90 31.35 -0.44
C HIS A 392 16.10 30.20 -1.44
N TYR A 393 16.37 29.00 -0.96
CA TYR A 393 16.65 27.83 -1.79
C TYR A 393 15.61 26.70 -1.60
N GLY A 394 14.65 26.83 -0.68
CA GLY A 394 13.60 25.84 -0.46
C GLY A 394 14.09 24.51 0.15
N LYS A 395 15.35 24.45 0.61
CA LYS A 395 15.97 23.22 1.13
C LYS A 395 16.04 23.24 2.65
N MET A 396 15.56 22.16 3.29
CA MET A 396 15.87 21.88 4.69
C MET A 396 17.22 21.18 4.78
N ILE A 397 18.22 21.90 5.29
CA ILE A 397 19.57 21.38 5.53
C ILE A 397 19.99 21.60 6.98
N SER A 398 21.01 20.86 7.40
CA SER A 398 21.70 21.09 8.68
C SER A 398 23.14 21.54 8.45
N PHE A 399 23.68 22.42 9.30
CA PHE A 399 25.11 22.74 9.25
C PHE A 399 25.90 22.05 10.36
N LYS A 400 27.09 21.54 9.99
CA LYS A 400 28.15 21.15 10.92
C LYS A 400 29.31 22.12 10.77
N ALA A 401 30.12 22.28 11.82
CA ALA A 401 31.28 23.15 11.79
C ALA A 401 32.52 22.39 12.26
N ARG A 402 33.67 22.64 11.61
CA ARG A 402 34.99 22.16 12.05
C ARG A 402 36.07 23.21 11.78
N VAL A 403 37.20 23.11 12.48
CA VAL A 403 38.41 23.89 12.18
C VAL A 403 39.24 23.15 11.13
N SER A 404 39.88 23.90 10.24
CA SER A 404 40.84 23.36 9.27
C SER A 404 42.09 22.84 9.99
N SER A 405 42.45 21.58 9.78
CA SER A 405 43.65 20.98 10.36
C SER A 405 44.87 21.20 9.44
N SER A 406 45.44 22.42 9.42
CA SER A 406 46.88 22.72 9.22
C SER A 406 47.15 24.21 8.98
N PRO A 407 48.18 24.78 9.65
CA PRO A 407 49.00 25.86 9.10
C PRO A 407 50.44 25.39 8.86
N ASP A 408 50.94 25.65 7.64
CA ASP A 408 52.32 25.52 7.14
C ASP A 408 52.98 24.13 7.06
N GLY A 409 53.57 23.84 5.90
CA GLY A 409 54.02 22.52 5.50
C GLY A 409 55.34 22.06 6.11
N VAL A 410 55.40 20.77 6.47
CA VAL A 410 56.56 19.88 6.39
C VAL A 410 56.01 18.46 6.19
N GLU A 411 56.47 17.79 5.13
CA GLU A 411 56.35 16.33 5.00
C GLU A 411 57.09 15.67 6.16
N GLU A 412 56.43 14.79 6.92
CA GLU A 412 57.14 13.64 7.47
C GLU A 412 56.23 12.42 7.45
N GLU A 413 56.52 11.56 6.47
CA GLU A 413 56.15 10.16 6.45
C GLU A 413 56.73 9.43 7.67
N GLY A 414 55.99 8.42 8.15
CA GLY A 414 56.51 7.33 8.98
C GLY A 414 56.38 7.58 10.49
N LEU A 415 55.90 6.65 11.31
CA LEU A 415 55.86 5.20 11.23
C LEU A 415 54.78 4.65 12.20
N PRO A 416 54.47 3.34 12.15
CA PRO A 416 53.18 2.76 12.53
C PRO A 416 53.19 1.99 13.87
N PHE A 417 51.99 1.52 14.24
CA PHE A 417 51.64 0.62 15.36
C PHE A 417 51.80 1.26 16.76
N ILE A 418 50.79 1.20 17.63
CA ILE A 418 50.01 0.03 18.10
C ILE A 418 48.51 0.33 18.13
#